data_AF-A0A6J1CUK1-F1
#
_entry.id   AF-A0A6J1CUK1-F1
#
_cell.length_a   1.000
_cell.length_b   1.000
_cell.length_c   1.000
_cell.angle_alpha   90.00
_cell.angle_beta   90.00
_cell.angle_gamma   90.00
#
_symmetry.space_group_name_H-M   'P 1'
#
loop_
_entity.id
_entity.type
_entity.pdbx_description
1 polymer ?
#
loop_
_entity_poly.entity_id
_entity_poly.type
_entity_poly.pdbx_seq_one_letter_code
_entity_poly.pdbx_strand_id
1 'polypeptide(L)'
;MSTCGGGDIPIPMKDCVAELLMFILQSSIKGTLDFDLGLSGGFCSALLQHDPSTSNPLSHFTAGVPPYPLYKRLASALWESLCSGTFCPNYRRMSMMTGESSLKQKEQEWLKLIMDKGLEMVQQILKTVILELYVDEPFFTQLKDGQKSIEAKYDLGKYDRLEPGMLIMFNKCLVFEISDVRRYVSFSDMLESENLQSILPGVESIDEGLQIIKYLNIEDEEMADCVLAICISSVPFQPYISFASIISGKGIKLTIGAKALAKHHHRSSSKYWGTCDGNDYDKNKLAMNSILDLIAHCCWLNIHIVPPHGIVFEIRIAEGYGARWSKDGNKFIGFLEPYMEDGHLKGWKH
;
A
#
# COMPACT_ATOMS: atom_id res chain seq x y z
N MET A 1 -35.26 19.12 19.17
CA MET A 1 -34.02 19.58 18.52
C MET A 1 -32.88 18.80 19.15
N SER A 2 -32.56 17.64 18.58
CA SER A 2 -31.45 16.78 19.00
C SER A 2 -30.44 16.81 17.87
N THR A 3 -29.34 17.52 18.08
CA THR A 3 -28.17 17.46 17.21
C THR A 3 -27.40 16.19 17.54
N CYS A 4 -27.65 15.11 16.80
CA CYS A 4 -26.78 13.93 16.79
C CYS A 4 -25.54 14.28 15.98
N GLY A 5 -24.46 14.65 16.68
CA GLY A 5 -23.13 14.73 16.08
C GLY A 5 -22.66 13.32 15.75
N GLY A 6 -22.65 12.98 14.45
CA GLY A 6 -21.85 11.88 13.93
C GLY A 6 -20.38 12.24 14.10
N GLY A 7 -19.81 11.86 15.23
CA GLY A 7 -18.37 11.88 15.46
C GLY A 7 -17.76 10.69 14.75
N ASP A 8 -16.82 10.97 13.85
CA ASP A 8 -15.99 9.97 13.19
C ASP A 8 -15.43 9.01 14.24
N ILE A 9 -15.83 7.74 14.20
CA ILE A 9 -15.28 6.72 15.09
C ILE A 9 -13.85 6.50 14.61
N PRO A 10 -12.81 6.81 15.41
CA PRO A 10 -11.44 6.64 14.98
C PRO A 10 -11.19 5.16 14.66
N ILE A 11 -10.60 4.88 13.49
CA ILE A 11 -10.19 3.53 13.13
C ILE A 11 -9.28 2.99 14.24
N PRO A 12 -9.62 1.85 14.88
CA PRO A 12 -8.80 1.30 15.96
C PRO A 12 -7.43 0.87 15.41
N MET A 13 -6.44 1.76 15.50
CA MET A 13 -5.12 1.58 14.85
C MET A 13 -4.42 0.28 15.28
N LYS A 14 -4.64 -0.16 16.52
CA LYS A 14 -4.13 -1.43 17.03
C LYS A 14 -4.64 -2.62 16.22
N ASP A 15 -5.90 -2.60 15.81
CA ASP A 15 -6.51 -3.66 15.02
C ASP A 15 -5.97 -3.63 13.59
N CYS A 16 -5.77 -2.44 13.00
CA CYS A 16 -5.13 -2.30 11.70
C CYS A 16 -3.73 -2.92 11.67
N VAL A 17 -2.91 -2.72 12.71
CA VAL A 17 -1.57 -3.31 12.76
C VAL A 17 -1.61 -4.83 12.76
N ALA A 18 -2.60 -5.43 13.44
CA ALA A 18 -2.76 -6.88 13.46
C ALA A 18 -3.20 -7.43 12.09
N GLU A 19 -4.17 -6.78 11.44
CA GLU A 19 -4.63 -7.17 10.10
C GLU A 19 -3.52 -6.98 9.06
N LEU A 20 -2.78 -5.87 9.10
CA LEU A 20 -1.62 -5.63 8.24
C LEU A 20 -0.55 -6.72 8.41
N LEU A 21 -0.24 -7.10 9.65
CA LEU A 21 0.72 -8.18 9.90
C LEU A 21 0.24 -9.48 9.27
N MET A 22 -1.03 -9.83 9.49
CA MET A 22 -1.61 -11.05 8.97
C MET A 22 -1.56 -11.06 7.43
N PHE A 23 -1.99 -9.98 6.79
CA PHE A 23 -1.96 -9.80 5.34
C PHE A 23 -0.54 -9.96 4.76
N ILE A 24 0.47 -9.33 5.39
CA ILE A 24 1.87 -9.43 4.95
C ILE A 24 2.38 -10.87 5.05
N LEU A 25 2.13 -11.55 6.17
CA LEU A 25 2.57 -12.93 6.39
C LEU A 25 1.91 -13.88 5.38
N GLN A 26 0.60 -13.75 5.16
CA GLN A 26 -0.13 -14.56 4.19
C GLN A 26 0.35 -14.30 2.76
N SER A 27 0.53 -13.03 2.39
CA SER A 27 1.04 -12.65 1.06
C SER A 27 2.47 -13.14 0.83
N SER A 28 3.31 -13.12 1.87
CA SER A 28 4.66 -13.69 1.82
C SER A 28 4.66 -15.20 1.58
N ILE A 29 3.74 -15.94 2.21
CA ILE A 29 3.60 -17.39 2.02
C ILE A 29 3.11 -17.71 0.60
N LYS A 30 2.14 -16.94 0.10
CA LYS A 30 1.57 -17.11 -1.24
C LYS A 30 2.49 -16.61 -2.36
N GLY A 31 3.55 -15.85 -2.03
CA GLY A 31 4.45 -15.25 -3.01
C GLY A 31 3.82 -14.08 -3.79
N THR A 32 2.84 -13.39 -3.20
CA THR A 32 2.08 -12.31 -3.85
C THR A 32 2.54 -10.91 -3.39
N LEU A 33 3.60 -10.80 -2.59
CA LEU A 33 4.22 -9.50 -2.29
C LEU A 33 5.14 -9.08 -3.44
N ASP A 34 5.12 -7.80 -3.78
CA ASP A 34 6.00 -7.22 -4.81
C ASP A 34 7.47 -7.11 -4.35
N PHE A 35 7.76 -7.55 -3.14
CA PHE A 35 9.08 -7.50 -2.52
C PHE A 35 9.34 -8.72 -1.64
N ASP A 36 10.62 -9.04 -1.46
CA ASP A 36 11.06 -10.08 -0.53
C ASP A 36 11.03 -9.58 0.92
N LEU A 37 10.14 -10.16 1.73
CA LEU A 37 10.04 -9.89 3.17
C LEU A 37 11.30 -10.34 3.93
N GLY A 38 12.08 -11.28 3.39
CA GLY A 38 13.28 -11.83 4.02
C GLY A 38 12.98 -12.78 5.19
N LEU A 39 11.72 -13.17 5.37
CA LEU A 39 11.28 -14.20 6.32
C LEU A 39 10.98 -15.49 5.55
N SER A 40 11.28 -16.64 6.14
CA SER A 40 10.95 -17.91 5.51
C SER A 40 9.45 -18.17 5.57
N GLY A 41 8.89 -18.81 4.54
CA GLY A 41 7.48 -19.21 4.55
C GLY A 41 7.10 -20.06 5.76
N GLY A 42 8.00 -20.94 6.22
CA GLY A 42 7.80 -21.72 7.44
C GLY A 42 7.70 -20.87 8.71
N PHE A 43 8.51 -19.81 8.82
CA PHE A 43 8.42 -18.86 9.94
C PHE A 43 7.11 -18.06 9.90
N CYS A 44 6.72 -17.57 8.71
CA CYS A 44 5.45 -16.86 8.52
C CYS A 44 4.25 -17.76 8.88
N SER A 45 4.24 -19.01 8.42
CA SER A 45 3.19 -19.97 8.73
C SER A 45 3.10 -20.25 10.22
N ALA A 46 4.23 -20.41 10.92
CA ALA A 46 4.25 -20.63 12.37
C ALA A 46 3.63 -19.47 13.16
N LEU A 47 3.79 -18.23 12.71
CA LEU A 47 3.18 -17.07 13.35
C LEU A 47 1.64 -17.03 13.18
N LEU A 48 1.13 -17.58 12.08
CA LEU A 48 -0.29 -17.62 11.74
C LEU A 48 -1.03 -18.82 12.34
N GLN A 49 -0.31 -19.83 12.84
CA GLN A 49 -0.94 -21.04 13.40
C GLN A 49 -1.92 -20.70 14.53
N HIS A 50 -3.05 -21.39 14.55
CA HIS A 50 -3.99 -21.38 15.66
C HIS A 50 -3.58 -22.39 16.73
N ASP A 51 -4.11 -22.23 17.95
CA ASP A 51 -3.78 -23.10 19.07
C ASP A 51 -4.11 -24.57 18.72
N PRO A 52 -3.14 -25.50 18.77
CA PRO A 52 -3.40 -26.92 18.54
C PRO A 52 -4.24 -27.58 19.65
N SER A 53 -4.49 -26.90 20.78
CA SER A 53 -5.10 -27.46 21.98
C SER A 53 -6.55 -27.01 22.26
N THR A 54 -7.30 -26.55 21.25
CA THR A 54 -8.72 -26.12 21.35
C THR A 54 -9.73 -27.20 21.81
N SER A 55 -9.30 -28.38 22.25
CA SER A 55 -10.16 -29.37 22.90
C SER A 55 -10.41 -29.12 24.39
N ASN A 56 -9.84 -28.07 25.02
CA ASN A 56 -10.26 -27.63 26.35
C ASN A 56 -10.08 -26.12 26.57
N PRO A 57 -11.16 -25.35 26.84
CA PRO A 57 -11.05 -23.94 27.22
C PRO A 57 -10.66 -23.87 28.69
N LEU A 58 -9.38 -24.06 29.00
CA LEU A 58 -8.85 -23.71 30.31
C LEU A 58 -8.58 -22.19 30.34
N SER A 59 -9.51 -21.51 31.01
CA SER A 59 -9.29 -20.19 31.58
C SER A 59 -8.03 -20.20 32.44
N HIS A 60 -7.27 -19.10 32.34
CA HIS A 60 -6.07 -18.75 33.09
C HIS A 60 -4.73 -19.03 32.40
N PHE A 61 -3.88 -18.01 32.48
CA PHE A 61 -2.46 -17.93 32.15
C PHE A 61 -1.64 -19.09 32.78
N THR A 62 -1.80 -20.32 32.29
CA THR A 62 -1.01 -21.46 32.75
C THR A 62 0.06 -21.81 31.72
N ALA A 63 1.32 -21.72 32.16
CA ALA A 63 2.51 -22.39 31.61
C ALA A 63 3.31 -21.72 30.47
N GLY A 64 3.52 -20.40 30.47
CA GLY A 64 4.62 -19.77 29.71
C GLY A 64 4.52 -19.83 28.16
N VAL A 65 3.51 -20.51 27.62
CA VAL A 65 3.21 -20.55 26.19
C VAL A 65 2.35 -19.32 25.85
N PRO A 66 2.79 -18.47 24.90
CA PRO A 66 1.99 -17.33 24.47
C PRO A 66 0.68 -17.79 23.80
N PRO A 67 -0.42 -17.02 23.96
CA PRO A 67 -1.67 -17.32 23.29
C PRO A 67 -1.48 -17.23 21.78
N TYR A 68 -1.97 -18.24 21.06
CA TYR A 68 -2.01 -18.28 19.61
C TYR A 68 -3.22 -17.48 19.08
N PRO A 69 -3.15 -16.96 17.83
CA PRO A 69 -2.00 -17.00 16.94
C PRO A 69 -0.91 -15.98 17.34
N LEU A 70 0.36 -16.36 17.17
CA LEU A 70 1.51 -15.58 17.67
C LEU A 70 1.64 -14.21 17.00
N TYR A 71 1.17 -14.06 15.76
CA TYR A 71 1.21 -12.78 15.06
C TYR A 71 0.47 -11.68 15.84
N LYS A 72 -0.64 -11.98 16.54
CA LYS A 72 -1.37 -10.96 17.31
C LYS A 72 -0.52 -10.37 18.43
N ARG A 73 0.31 -11.20 19.07
CA ARG A 73 1.23 -10.75 20.12
C ARG A 73 2.37 -9.92 19.52
N LEU A 74 2.90 -10.34 18.37
CA LEU A 74 3.91 -9.57 17.63
C LEU A 74 3.36 -8.20 17.20
N ALA A 75 2.14 -8.15 16.65
CA ALA A 75 1.46 -6.92 16.28
C ALA A 75 1.29 -5.98 17.48
N SER A 76 0.83 -6.49 18.63
CA SER A 76 0.71 -5.69 19.86
C SER A 76 2.05 -5.13 20.31
N ALA A 77 3.12 -5.93 20.29
CA ALA A 77 4.45 -5.49 20.70
C ALA A 77 5.03 -4.43 19.75
N LEU A 78 4.81 -4.58 18.43
CA LEU A 78 5.20 -3.59 17.43
C LEU A 78 4.41 -2.29 17.61
N TRP A 79 3.09 -2.39 17.82
CA TRP A 79 2.24 -1.23 18.10
C TRP A 79 2.63 -0.49 19.39
N GLU A 80 2.94 -1.22 20.46
CA GLU A 80 3.44 -0.64 21.71
C GLU A 80 4.77 0.08 21.48
N SER A 81 5.68 -0.53 20.70
CA SER A 81 6.98 0.08 20.37
C SER A 81 6.82 1.35 19.53
N LEU A 82 5.85 1.36 18.62
CA LEU A 82 5.47 2.54 17.83
C LEU A 82 4.91 3.67 18.71
N CYS A 83 4.06 3.33 19.69
CA CYS A 83 3.47 4.31 20.59
C CYS A 83 4.47 4.89 21.59
N SER A 84 5.36 4.06 22.14
CA SER A 84 6.29 4.45 23.21
C SER A 84 7.61 5.00 22.69
N GLY A 85 7.94 4.77 21.42
CA GLY A 85 9.27 5.01 20.86
C GLY A 85 10.39 4.15 21.44
N THR A 86 10.04 3.06 22.11
CA THR A 86 10.98 2.16 22.81
C THR A 86 10.50 0.71 22.74
N PHE A 87 11.39 -0.27 22.75
CA PHE A 87 10.95 -1.66 22.83
C PHE A 87 10.28 -1.97 24.19
N CYS A 88 9.31 -2.89 24.19
CA CYS A 88 8.57 -3.28 25.39
C CYS A 88 9.52 -3.64 26.56
N PRO A 89 9.36 -3.05 27.76
CA PRO A 89 10.28 -3.22 28.90
C PRO A 89 10.41 -4.66 29.43
N ASN A 90 9.49 -5.55 29.06
CA ASN A 90 9.51 -6.96 29.42
C ASN A 90 10.65 -7.76 28.74
N TYR A 91 11.40 -7.14 27.83
CA TYR A 91 12.73 -7.59 27.42
C TYR A 91 13.77 -7.36 28.54
N ARG A 92 13.45 -7.71 29.80
CA ARG A 92 14.45 -7.67 30.88
C ARG A 92 15.50 -8.76 30.64
N ARG A 93 16.55 -8.37 29.93
CA ARG A 93 17.93 -8.79 30.12
C ARG A 93 18.12 -10.31 30.29
N MET A 94 17.86 -11.08 29.23
CA MET A 94 18.59 -12.34 29.05
C MET A 94 20.06 -11.98 28.82
N SER A 95 20.81 -11.87 29.91
CA SER A 95 22.24 -11.55 29.93
C SER A 95 23.02 -12.64 29.19
N MET A 96 23.27 -12.46 27.90
CA MET A 96 24.22 -13.28 27.14
C MET A 96 25.59 -12.59 27.15
N MET A 97 26.56 -13.20 27.82
CA MET A 97 27.83 -12.60 28.22
C MET A 97 28.85 -12.34 27.08
N THR A 98 28.44 -12.25 25.82
CA THR A 98 29.34 -11.84 24.71
C THR A 98 28.54 -11.17 23.58
N GLY A 99 28.96 -9.98 23.12
CA GLY A 99 28.39 -9.31 21.92
C GLY A 99 27.51 -8.06 22.13
N GLU A 100 27.43 -7.50 23.34
CA GLU A 100 26.50 -6.42 23.71
C GLU A 100 26.51 -5.18 22.81
N SER A 101 27.65 -4.77 22.25
CA SER A 101 27.74 -3.56 21.42
C SER A 101 27.02 -3.71 20.08
N SER A 102 27.16 -4.86 19.42
CA SER A 102 26.53 -5.12 18.11
C SER A 102 25.01 -5.29 18.20
N LEU A 103 24.51 -5.86 19.31
CA LEU A 103 23.08 -6.05 19.55
C LEU A 103 22.41 -4.73 19.90
N LYS A 104 23.02 -3.92 20.79
CA LYS A 104 22.53 -2.57 21.12
C LYS A 104 22.49 -1.68 19.87
N GLN A 105 23.48 -1.79 18.99
CA GLN A 105 23.48 -1.07 17.72
C GLN A 105 22.31 -1.51 16.82
N LYS A 106 22.11 -2.82 16.61
CA LYS A 106 20.98 -3.34 15.83
C LYS A 106 19.63 -2.95 16.43
N GLU A 107 19.52 -2.95 17.74
CA GLU A 107 18.32 -2.51 18.46
C GLU A 107 18.02 -1.03 18.18
N GLN A 108 19.03 -0.17 18.26
CA GLN A 108 18.89 1.26 17.93
C GLN A 108 18.55 1.49 16.46
N GLU A 109 19.19 0.77 15.53
CA GLU A 109 18.90 0.83 14.10
C GLU A 109 17.45 0.39 13.82
N TRP A 110 16.99 -0.65 14.49
CA TRP A 110 15.62 -1.15 14.32
C TRP A 110 14.57 -0.24 14.96
N LEU A 111 14.84 0.33 16.15
CA LEU A 111 13.98 1.35 16.75
C LEU A 111 13.86 2.56 15.83
N LYS A 112 14.97 3.03 15.26
CA LYS A 112 14.94 4.12 14.29
C LYS A 112 14.06 3.76 13.09
N LEU A 113 14.18 2.55 12.57
CA LEU A 113 13.34 2.07 11.48
C LEU A 113 11.85 2.02 11.85
N ILE A 114 11.53 1.50 13.04
CA ILE A 114 10.17 1.46 13.58
C ILE A 114 9.60 2.87 13.66
N MET A 115 10.37 3.83 14.17
CA MET A 115 9.92 5.22 14.27
C MET A 115 9.73 5.85 12.89
N ASP A 116 10.71 5.74 12.00
CA ASP A 116 10.67 6.36 10.68
C ASP A 116 9.50 5.80 9.83
N LYS A 117 9.41 4.47 9.71
CA LYS A 117 8.36 3.80 8.92
C LYS A 117 7.01 3.81 9.61
N GLY A 118 7.01 3.77 10.93
CA GLY A 118 5.82 3.81 11.76
C GLY A 118 5.12 5.15 11.72
N LEU A 119 5.89 6.24 11.83
CA LEU A 119 5.37 7.60 11.68
C LEU A 119 4.76 7.78 10.30
N GLU A 120 5.42 7.31 9.24
CA GLU A 120 4.88 7.36 7.88
C GLU A 120 3.55 6.59 7.78
N MET A 121 3.51 5.33 8.22
CA MET A 121 2.31 4.50 8.19
C MET A 121 1.17 5.12 9.01
N VAL A 122 1.42 5.53 10.25
CA VAL A 122 0.36 6.02 11.14
C VAL A 122 -0.05 7.44 10.78
N GLN A 123 0.89 8.37 10.65
CA GLN A 123 0.58 9.79 10.50
C GLN A 123 0.23 10.16 9.06
N GLN A 124 0.87 9.57 8.05
CA GLN A 124 0.62 9.95 6.66
C GLN A 124 -0.50 9.14 6.02
N ILE A 125 -0.70 7.90 6.46
CA ILE A 125 -1.66 6.97 5.85
C ILE A 125 -2.85 6.72 6.79
N LEU A 126 -2.67 6.07 7.93
CA LEU A 126 -3.82 5.59 8.72
C LEU A 126 -4.65 6.72 9.35
N LYS A 127 -4.04 7.86 9.68
CA LYS A 127 -4.77 9.03 10.21
C LYS A 127 -5.51 9.86 9.17
N THR A 128 -5.17 9.71 7.88
CA THR A 128 -5.79 10.46 6.78
C THR A 128 -6.95 9.70 6.15
N VAL A 129 -7.07 8.40 6.43
CA VAL A 129 -8.21 7.57 6.02
C VAL A 129 -9.48 8.02 6.74
N ILE A 130 -10.52 8.29 5.96
CA ILE A 130 -11.81 8.77 6.47
C ILE A 130 -12.85 7.65 6.66
N LEU A 131 -12.66 6.51 6.00
CA LEU A 131 -13.63 5.42 5.98
C LEU A 131 -12.93 4.08 5.77
N GLU A 132 -13.35 3.09 6.55
CA GLU A 132 -13.00 1.69 6.35
C GLU A 132 -14.17 0.96 5.66
N LEU A 133 -13.86 0.22 4.60
CA LEU A 133 -14.76 -0.69 3.91
C LEU A 133 -14.22 -2.12 4.01
N TYR A 134 -15.14 -3.07 3.96
CA TYR A 134 -14.81 -4.49 3.87
C TYR A 134 -15.29 -5.06 2.54
N VAL A 135 -14.46 -5.90 1.93
CA VAL A 135 -14.77 -6.67 0.73
C VAL A 135 -14.26 -8.10 0.87
N ASP A 136 -15.00 -9.06 0.34
CA ASP A 136 -14.58 -10.46 0.30
C ASP A 136 -13.63 -10.77 -0.85
N GLU A 137 -12.96 -11.92 -0.77
CA GLU A 137 -12.30 -12.51 -1.94
C GLU A 137 -13.34 -12.98 -2.96
N PRO A 138 -13.11 -12.84 -4.28
CA PRO A 138 -11.85 -12.44 -4.91
C PRO A 138 -11.66 -10.92 -5.04
N PHE A 139 -12.66 -10.12 -4.67
CA PHE A 139 -12.66 -8.67 -4.91
C PHE A 139 -11.54 -7.95 -4.17
N PHE A 140 -11.16 -8.41 -2.97
CA PHE A 140 -10.00 -7.86 -2.26
C PHE A 140 -8.70 -8.00 -3.06
N THR A 141 -8.41 -9.19 -3.60
CA THR A 141 -7.24 -9.40 -4.47
C THR A 141 -7.37 -8.57 -5.76
N GLN A 142 -8.55 -8.49 -6.35
CA GLN A 142 -8.78 -7.68 -7.56
C GLN A 142 -8.57 -6.17 -7.33
N LEU A 143 -8.88 -5.66 -6.14
CA LEU A 143 -8.55 -4.28 -5.75
C LEU A 143 -7.03 -4.09 -5.68
N LYS A 144 -6.33 -5.02 -5.01
CA LYS A 144 -4.87 -4.98 -4.88
C LYS A 144 -4.17 -5.00 -6.24
N ASP A 145 -4.66 -5.83 -7.15
CA ASP A 145 -4.08 -6.03 -8.49
C ASP A 145 -4.55 -4.97 -9.50
N GLY A 146 -5.39 -4.01 -9.08
CA GLY A 146 -5.87 -2.91 -9.92
C GLY A 146 -6.90 -3.31 -10.98
N GLN A 147 -7.54 -4.48 -10.82
CA GLN A 147 -8.59 -4.96 -11.72
C GLN A 147 -9.95 -4.35 -11.38
N LYS A 148 -10.23 -4.19 -10.08
CA LYS A 148 -11.45 -3.56 -9.56
C LYS A 148 -11.16 -2.11 -9.20
N SER A 149 -11.99 -1.18 -9.69
CA SER A 149 -11.82 0.27 -9.48
C SER A 149 -13.10 0.99 -9.04
N ILE A 150 -14.21 0.26 -8.91
CA ILE A 150 -15.48 0.79 -8.42
C ILE A 150 -16.02 -0.14 -7.33
N GLU A 151 -16.36 0.41 -6.17
CA GLU A 151 -17.09 -0.28 -5.12
C GLU A 151 -18.53 0.21 -5.05
N ALA A 152 -19.47 -0.70 -5.22
CA ALA A 152 -20.89 -0.40 -5.24
C ALA A 152 -21.51 -0.67 -3.87
N LYS A 153 -22.16 0.34 -3.28
CA LYS A 153 -22.81 0.29 -1.97
C LYS A 153 -24.20 0.90 -2.03
N TYR A 154 -25.06 0.58 -1.07
CA TYR A 154 -26.26 1.37 -0.79
C TYR A 154 -25.90 2.76 -0.28
N ASP A 155 -26.67 3.79 -0.65
CA ASP A 155 -26.39 5.20 -0.29
C ASP A 155 -26.86 5.51 1.14
N LEU A 156 -26.02 5.12 2.10
CA LEU A 156 -26.21 5.34 3.52
C LEU A 156 -25.54 6.64 3.98
N GLY A 157 -26.06 7.25 5.06
CA GLY A 157 -25.55 8.52 5.59
C GLY A 157 -24.06 8.53 5.99
N LYS A 158 -23.44 7.36 6.18
CA LYS A 158 -21.98 7.23 6.41
C LYS A 158 -21.15 7.62 5.18
N TYR A 159 -21.77 7.69 4.00
CA TYR A 159 -21.14 8.04 2.73
C TYR A 159 -21.40 9.49 2.28
N ASP A 160 -22.23 10.25 3.01
CA ASP A 160 -22.64 11.61 2.63
C ASP A 160 -21.46 12.58 2.43
N ARG A 161 -20.37 12.35 3.15
CA ARG A 161 -19.17 13.20 3.16
C ARG A 161 -18.09 12.74 2.20
N LEU A 162 -18.30 11.67 1.43
CA LEU A 162 -17.29 11.18 0.50
C LEU A 162 -17.12 12.16 -0.66
N GLU A 163 -15.89 12.63 -0.87
CA GLU A 163 -15.51 13.53 -1.95
C GLU A 163 -14.24 13.04 -2.65
N PRO A 164 -14.05 13.37 -3.94
CA PRO A 164 -12.79 13.11 -4.64
C PRO A 164 -11.57 13.66 -3.89
N GLY A 165 -10.47 12.92 -3.89
CA GLY A 165 -9.23 13.23 -3.17
C GLY A 165 -9.18 12.71 -1.73
N MET A 166 -10.30 12.22 -1.18
CA MET A 166 -10.31 11.60 0.15
C MET A 166 -9.76 10.17 0.13
N LEU A 167 -9.14 9.75 1.23
CA LEU A 167 -8.55 8.42 1.36
C LEU A 167 -9.48 7.45 2.09
N ILE A 168 -9.69 6.28 1.52
CA ILE A 168 -10.44 5.17 2.13
C ILE A 168 -9.58 3.92 2.23
N MET A 169 -9.97 3.00 3.11
CA MET A 169 -9.22 1.77 3.35
C MET A 169 -10.12 0.54 3.22
N PHE A 170 -9.60 -0.51 2.60
CA PHE A 170 -10.24 -1.81 2.48
C PHE A 170 -9.57 -2.86 3.37
N ASN A 171 -10.39 -3.59 4.12
CA ASN A 171 -10.01 -4.71 5.01
C ASN A 171 -8.83 -4.36 5.93
N LYS A 172 -8.75 -3.10 6.38
CA LYS A 172 -7.63 -2.56 7.17
C LYS A 172 -6.25 -2.74 6.56
N CYS A 173 -6.14 -2.99 5.25
CA CYS A 173 -4.89 -3.36 4.59
C CYS A 173 -4.51 -2.48 3.40
N LEU A 174 -5.48 -2.18 2.53
CA LEU A 174 -5.25 -1.44 1.28
C LEU A 174 -5.87 -0.06 1.36
N VAL A 175 -5.14 0.97 0.96
CA VAL A 175 -5.60 2.35 0.92
C VAL A 175 -5.78 2.81 -0.51
N PHE A 176 -6.82 3.60 -0.76
CA PHE A 176 -7.12 4.16 -2.08
C PHE A 176 -7.58 5.60 -1.93
N GLU A 177 -7.40 6.37 -3.00
CA GLU A 177 -7.96 7.70 -3.14
C GLU A 177 -9.27 7.61 -3.92
N ILE A 178 -10.31 8.27 -3.41
CA ILE A 178 -11.59 8.41 -4.12
C ILE A 178 -11.36 9.30 -5.34
N SER A 179 -11.61 8.77 -6.52
CA SER A 179 -11.56 9.53 -7.77
C SER A 179 -12.89 10.16 -8.12
N ASP A 180 -14.01 9.52 -7.78
CA ASP A 180 -15.37 10.02 -8.01
C ASP A 180 -16.40 9.30 -7.14
N VAL A 181 -17.56 9.91 -6.92
CA VAL A 181 -18.70 9.32 -6.20
C VAL A 181 -19.98 9.58 -6.99
N ARG A 182 -20.58 8.53 -7.54
CA ARG A 182 -21.75 8.61 -8.44
C ARG A 182 -22.95 7.91 -7.82
N ARG A 183 -24.13 8.52 -7.92
CA ARG A 183 -25.38 8.00 -7.30
C ARG A 183 -26.37 7.55 -8.36
N TYR A 184 -27.06 6.45 -8.08
CA TYR A 184 -28.05 5.83 -8.96
C TYR A 184 -29.30 5.43 -8.17
N VAL A 185 -30.43 5.32 -8.87
CA VAL A 185 -31.70 4.95 -8.24
C VAL A 185 -31.76 3.45 -7.91
N SER A 186 -31.02 2.60 -8.64
CA SER A 186 -30.88 1.18 -8.32
C SER A 186 -29.53 0.60 -8.78
N PHE A 187 -29.18 -0.59 -8.29
CA PHE A 187 -28.03 -1.33 -8.81
C PHE A 187 -28.18 -1.69 -10.30
N SER A 188 -29.40 -1.87 -10.81
CA SER A 188 -29.60 -2.13 -12.25
C SER A 188 -29.12 -0.93 -13.07
N ASP A 189 -29.58 0.27 -12.71
CA ASP A 189 -29.20 1.50 -13.40
C ASP A 189 -27.69 1.78 -13.30
N MET A 190 -27.08 1.46 -12.16
CA MET A 190 -25.64 1.53 -11.98
C MET A 190 -24.93 0.59 -12.93
N LEU A 191 -25.30 -0.70 -12.98
CA LEU A 191 -24.63 -1.70 -13.81
C LEU A 191 -24.83 -1.46 -15.32
N GLU A 192 -25.92 -0.80 -15.71
CA GLU A 192 -26.17 -0.38 -17.09
C GLU A 192 -25.35 0.86 -17.49
N SER A 193 -25.00 1.71 -16.51
CA SER A 193 -24.28 2.97 -16.74
C SER A 193 -22.76 2.84 -16.58
N GLU A 194 -22.33 1.98 -15.66
CA GLU A 194 -20.94 1.76 -15.30
C GLU A 194 -20.32 0.61 -16.08
N ASN A 195 -18.99 0.57 -16.14
CA ASN A 195 -18.31 -0.61 -16.66
C ASN A 195 -18.43 -1.76 -15.64
N LEU A 196 -19.19 -2.81 -15.98
CA LEU A 196 -19.35 -4.02 -15.16
C LEU A 196 -18.00 -4.60 -14.71
N GLN A 197 -16.98 -4.61 -15.57
CA GLN A 197 -15.65 -5.15 -15.20
C GLN A 197 -14.93 -4.30 -14.16
N SER A 198 -15.24 -3.01 -14.05
CA SER A 198 -14.67 -2.14 -13.01
C SER A 198 -15.31 -2.38 -11.65
N ILE A 199 -16.54 -2.90 -11.60
CA ILE A 199 -17.29 -3.21 -10.38
C ILE A 199 -17.09 -4.68 -9.98
N LEU A 200 -17.27 -5.60 -10.92
CA LEU A 200 -17.21 -7.06 -10.74
C LEU A 200 -16.34 -7.69 -11.83
N PRO A 201 -14.99 -7.58 -11.73
CA PRO A 201 -14.09 -8.16 -12.73
C PRO A 201 -14.30 -9.67 -12.88
N GLY A 202 -14.45 -10.13 -14.13
CA GLY A 202 -14.67 -11.54 -14.48
C GLY A 202 -16.14 -11.97 -14.60
N VAL A 203 -17.10 -11.09 -14.28
CA VAL A 203 -18.53 -11.35 -14.48
C VAL A 203 -18.96 -10.94 -15.89
N GLU A 204 -19.67 -11.79 -16.61
CA GLU A 204 -19.93 -11.57 -18.04
C GLU A 204 -21.26 -10.86 -18.34
N SER A 205 -22.22 -10.85 -17.40
CA SER A 205 -23.56 -10.31 -17.62
C SER A 205 -24.06 -9.40 -16.51
N ILE A 206 -24.93 -8.45 -16.86
CA ILE A 206 -25.58 -7.54 -15.90
C ILE A 206 -26.46 -8.32 -14.91
N ASP A 207 -27.19 -9.34 -15.38
CA ASP A 207 -28.07 -10.14 -14.53
C ASP A 207 -27.30 -10.89 -13.43
N GLU A 208 -26.19 -11.53 -13.79
CA GLU A 208 -25.29 -12.17 -12.83
C GLU A 208 -24.66 -11.13 -11.90
N GLY A 209 -24.20 -10.00 -12.45
CA GLY A 209 -23.64 -8.90 -11.68
C GLY A 209 -24.63 -8.36 -10.63
N LEU A 210 -25.90 -8.23 -10.99
CA LEU A 210 -26.96 -7.76 -10.10
C LEU A 210 -27.22 -8.74 -8.96
N GLN A 211 -27.16 -10.05 -9.21
CA GLN A 211 -27.29 -11.06 -8.15
C GLN A 211 -26.13 -10.98 -7.16
N ILE A 212 -24.89 -10.90 -7.68
CA ILE A 212 -23.68 -10.81 -6.87
C ILE A 212 -23.68 -9.53 -6.03
N ILE A 213 -23.94 -8.37 -6.64
CA ILE A 213 -23.85 -7.07 -5.95
C ILE A 213 -24.88 -6.94 -4.82
N LYS A 214 -26.09 -7.49 -5.02
CA LYS A 214 -27.12 -7.54 -3.99
C LYS A 214 -26.71 -8.46 -2.85
N TYR A 215 -26.17 -9.63 -3.16
CA TYR A 215 -25.67 -10.55 -2.13
C TYR A 215 -24.56 -9.91 -1.27
N LEU A 216 -23.61 -9.22 -1.90
CA LEU A 216 -22.51 -8.54 -1.22
C LEU A 216 -22.94 -7.35 -0.34
N ASN A 217 -24.13 -6.79 -0.58
CA ASN A 217 -24.65 -5.62 0.12
C ASN A 217 -25.95 -5.92 0.89
N ILE A 218 -26.26 -7.19 1.12
CA ILE A 218 -27.55 -7.63 1.68
C ILE A 218 -27.87 -7.01 3.05
N GLU A 219 -26.83 -6.73 3.86
CA GLU A 219 -26.98 -6.14 5.19
C GLU A 219 -27.53 -4.70 5.15
N ASP A 220 -27.37 -4.01 4.03
CA ASP A 220 -27.71 -2.59 3.85
C ASP A 220 -28.99 -2.40 2.98
N GLU A 221 -29.61 -3.48 2.47
CA GLU A 221 -30.72 -3.41 1.49
C GLU A 221 -31.98 -2.71 2.02
N GLU A 222 -32.33 -2.91 3.28
CA GLU A 222 -33.54 -2.29 3.87
C GLU A 222 -33.35 -0.82 4.28
N MET A 223 -32.13 -0.27 4.09
CA MET A 223 -31.70 0.97 4.73
C MET A 223 -31.52 2.15 3.76
N ALA A 224 -31.60 1.92 2.45
CA ALA A 224 -31.42 2.97 1.45
C ALA A 224 -32.35 2.81 0.24
N ASP A 225 -32.83 3.95 -0.26
CA ASP A 225 -33.64 4.03 -1.49
C ASP A 225 -32.78 4.22 -2.76
N CYS A 226 -31.48 4.41 -2.60
CA CYS A 226 -30.53 4.69 -3.68
C CYS A 226 -29.22 3.93 -3.44
N VAL A 227 -28.39 3.88 -4.47
CA VAL A 227 -27.07 3.24 -4.44
C VAL A 227 -25.99 4.20 -4.92
N LEU A 228 -24.75 3.95 -4.54
CA LEU A 228 -23.59 4.71 -5.00
C LEU A 228 -22.47 3.83 -5.53
N ALA A 229 -21.76 4.36 -6.52
CA ALA A 229 -20.51 3.86 -7.05
C ALA A 229 -19.37 4.72 -6.48
N ILE A 230 -18.56 4.14 -5.60
CA ILE A 230 -17.34 4.74 -5.07
C ILE A 230 -16.20 4.38 -6.03
N CYS A 231 -15.77 5.35 -6.82
CA CYS A 231 -14.68 5.17 -7.78
C CYS A 231 -13.36 5.42 -7.06
N ILE A 232 -12.41 4.53 -7.24
CA ILE A 232 -11.14 4.56 -6.52
C ILE A 232 -9.94 4.51 -7.47
N SER A 233 -8.84 5.07 -6.99
CA SER A 233 -7.54 5.03 -7.66
C SER A 233 -6.46 4.56 -6.69
N SER A 234 -5.49 3.81 -7.21
CA SER A 234 -4.40 3.29 -6.40
C SER A 234 -3.50 4.43 -5.92
N VAL A 235 -3.13 4.39 -4.64
CA VAL A 235 -2.12 5.31 -4.10
C VAL A 235 -0.76 4.63 -4.09
N PRO A 236 0.34 5.37 -4.36
CA PRO A 236 1.68 4.79 -4.44
C PRO A 236 2.20 4.27 -3.09
N PHE A 237 1.60 4.68 -1.97
CA PHE A 237 2.05 4.32 -0.62
C PHE A 237 0.97 3.53 0.11
N GLN A 238 1.23 2.24 0.27
CA GLN A 238 0.38 1.34 1.01
C GLN A 238 0.94 1.08 2.41
N PRO A 239 0.09 1.01 3.46
CA PRO A 239 0.56 0.83 4.82
C PRO A 239 1.28 -0.52 5.03
N TYR A 240 0.90 -1.55 4.29
CA TYR A 240 1.57 -2.85 4.35
C TYR A 240 3.03 -2.79 3.88
N ILE A 241 3.40 -1.85 3.01
CA ILE A 241 4.79 -1.68 2.52
C ILE A 241 5.68 -1.15 3.65
N SER A 242 5.21 -0.10 4.33
CA SER A 242 5.93 0.50 5.46
C SER A 242 6.01 -0.47 6.64
N PHE A 243 4.93 -1.21 6.90
CA PHE A 243 4.92 -2.21 7.96
C PHE A 243 5.79 -3.43 7.65
N ALA A 244 5.82 -3.90 6.40
CA ALA A 244 6.72 -4.97 5.98
C ALA A 244 8.21 -4.59 6.13
N SER A 245 8.54 -3.32 5.91
CA SER A 245 9.89 -2.81 6.15
C SER A 245 10.28 -2.96 7.63
N ILE A 246 9.36 -2.60 8.54
CA ILE A 246 9.55 -2.80 9.99
C ILE A 246 9.77 -4.27 10.32
N ILE A 247 8.92 -5.16 9.80
CA ILE A 247 8.98 -6.61 10.07
C ILE A 247 10.29 -7.23 9.56
N SER A 248 10.72 -6.84 8.36
CA SER A 248 11.94 -7.37 7.75
C SER A 248 13.22 -6.90 8.45
N GLY A 249 13.13 -5.89 9.32
CA GLY A 249 14.29 -5.22 9.93
C GLY A 249 15.21 -4.55 8.91
N LYS A 250 14.80 -4.47 7.65
CA LYS A 250 15.53 -3.80 6.58
C LYS A 250 14.89 -2.42 6.37
N GLY A 251 15.72 -1.39 6.37
CA GLY A 251 15.30 -0.10 5.84
C GLY A 251 14.77 -0.23 4.42
N ILE A 252 13.84 0.64 4.03
CA ILE A 252 13.46 0.77 2.62
C ILE A 252 14.74 1.04 1.85
N LYS A 253 15.17 0.08 1.03
CA LYS A 253 16.35 0.25 0.18
C LYS A 253 16.00 1.22 -0.94
N LEU A 254 16.97 2.02 -1.38
CA LEU A 254 16.82 2.79 -2.62
C LEU A 254 16.41 1.88 -3.77
N THR A 255 15.27 2.23 -4.38
CA THR A 255 14.73 1.60 -5.59
C THR A 255 15.65 1.88 -6.78
N ILE A 256 15.46 1.12 -7.87
CA ILE A 256 16.15 1.42 -9.13
C ILE A 256 15.78 2.84 -9.60
N GLY A 257 14.52 3.25 -9.46
CA GLY A 257 14.05 4.60 -9.74
C GLY A 257 14.83 5.66 -8.97
N ALA A 258 14.89 5.58 -7.64
CA ALA A 258 15.63 6.56 -6.83
C ALA A 258 17.14 6.58 -7.14
N LYS A 259 17.74 5.41 -7.37
CA LYS A 259 19.15 5.33 -7.79
C LYS A 259 19.37 5.97 -9.16
N ALA A 260 18.43 5.83 -10.08
CA ALA A 260 18.47 6.48 -11.37
C ALA A 260 18.33 7.99 -11.18
N LEU A 261 17.27 8.47 -10.53
CA LEU A 261 17.00 9.89 -10.34
C LEU A 261 18.15 10.63 -9.65
N ALA A 262 18.78 10.01 -8.64
CA ALA A 262 19.95 10.57 -7.98
C ALA A 262 21.13 10.84 -8.94
N LYS A 263 21.27 10.07 -10.03
CA LYS A 263 22.29 10.32 -11.08
C LYS A 263 21.93 11.52 -11.97
N HIS A 264 20.64 11.80 -12.14
CA HIS A 264 20.13 12.90 -12.95
C HIS A 264 20.13 14.24 -12.20
N HIS A 265 20.01 14.21 -10.86
CA HIS A 265 20.14 15.39 -10.02
C HIS A 265 21.41 16.22 -10.31
N HIS A 266 22.57 15.57 -10.48
CA HIS A 266 23.83 16.26 -10.77
C HIS A 266 23.99 16.71 -12.23
N ARG A 267 23.02 16.42 -13.09
CA ARG A 267 23.08 16.68 -14.54
C ARG A 267 22.19 17.83 -14.97
N SER A 268 21.16 18.17 -14.19
CA SER A 268 20.18 19.22 -14.51
C SER A 268 20.45 20.49 -13.69
N SER A 269 20.90 21.56 -14.34
CA SER A 269 21.05 22.90 -13.76
C SER A 269 19.70 23.53 -13.37
N SER A 270 18.63 23.15 -14.06
CA SER A 270 17.25 23.59 -13.82
C SER A 270 16.58 22.92 -12.61
N LYS A 271 17.21 21.88 -12.02
CA LYS A 271 16.63 21.05 -10.95
C LYS A 271 15.26 20.46 -11.31
N TYR A 272 15.05 20.13 -12.59
CA TYR A 272 13.77 19.58 -13.06
C TYR A 272 13.35 18.34 -12.25
N TRP A 273 14.30 17.45 -11.97
CA TRP A 273 14.09 16.22 -11.17
C TRP A 273 13.96 16.45 -9.66
N GLY A 274 13.92 17.70 -9.20
CA GLY A 274 13.89 18.07 -7.80
C GLY A 274 15.22 17.87 -7.06
N THR A 275 15.19 18.04 -5.74
CA THR A 275 16.35 17.89 -4.86
C THR A 275 16.37 16.49 -4.24
N CYS A 276 17.47 15.76 -4.39
CA CYS A 276 17.62 14.38 -3.93
C CYS A 276 18.11 14.32 -2.46
N ASP A 277 17.34 14.93 -1.56
CA ASP A 277 17.63 15.01 -0.13
C ASP A 277 16.74 14.05 0.69
N GLY A 278 17.00 13.98 1.99
CA GLY A 278 16.24 13.12 2.90
C GLY A 278 16.72 11.66 2.94
N ASN A 279 15.91 10.83 3.58
CA ASN A 279 16.19 9.41 3.76
C ASN A 279 15.85 8.61 2.48
N ASP A 280 16.12 7.30 2.46
CA ASP A 280 15.86 6.45 1.29
C ASP A 280 14.38 6.43 0.87
N TYR A 281 13.45 6.72 1.80
CA TYR A 281 12.04 6.86 1.51
C TYR A 281 11.73 8.14 0.74
N ASP A 282 12.23 9.28 1.19
CA ASP A 282 12.00 10.57 0.52
C ASP A 282 12.48 10.51 -0.95
N LYS A 283 13.62 9.85 -1.17
CA LYS A 283 14.21 9.65 -2.51
C LYS A 283 13.40 8.70 -3.37
N ASN A 284 12.87 7.62 -2.80
CA ASN A 284 11.97 6.71 -3.50
C ASN A 284 10.65 7.37 -3.88
N LYS A 285 10.10 8.19 -2.98
CA LYS A 285 8.88 8.96 -3.22
C LYS A 285 9.06 9.98 -4.34
N LEU A 286 10.15 10.73 -4.33
CA LEU A 286 10.48 11.67 -5.40
C LEU A 286 10.58 10.98 -6.77
N ALA A 287 11.24 9.82 -6.83
CA ALA A 287 11.36 9.07 -8.07
C ALA A 287 10.03 8.53 -8.59
N MET A 288 9.17 8.01 -7.71
CA MET A 288 7.84 7.54 -8.11
C MET A 288 6.97 8.69 -8.61
N ASN A 289 6.94 9.81 -7.89
CA ASN A 289 6.17 10.99 -8.31
C ASN A 289 6.67 11.53 -9.66
N SER A 290 7.97 11.52 -9.91
CA SER A 290 8.54 11.92 -11.21
C SER A 290 8.08 10.99 -12.34
N ILE A 291 7.98 9.68 -12.09
CA ILE A 291 7.46 8.72 -13.08
C ILE A 291 5.98 8.96 -13.35
N LEU A 292 5.17 9.13 -12.30
CA LEU A 292 3.73 9.40 -12.44
C LEU A 292 3.47 10.70 -13.21
N ASP A 293 4.25 11.74 -12.94
CA ASP A 293 4.18 13.02 -13.65
C ASP A 293 4.51 12.86 -15.14
N LEU A 294 5.57 12.12 -15.48
CA LEU A 294 5.93 11.81 -16.87
C LEU A 294 4.83 11.01 -17.59
N ILE A 295 4.18 10.08 -16.91
CA ILE A 295 3.08 9.29 -17.47
C ILE A 295 1.86 10.20 -17.72
N ALA A 296 1.51 11.05 -16.76
CA ALA A 296 0.37 11.96 -16.85
C ALA A 296 0.52 12.99 -17.99
N HIS A 297 1.74 13.46 -18.24
CA HIS A 297 2.04 14.48 -19.24
C HIS A 297 2.69 13.91 -20.52
N CYS A 298 2.71 12.58 -20.66
CA CYS A 298 3.32 11.90 -21.79
C CYS A 298 2.69 12.34 -23.12
N CYS A 299 3.48 12.99 -23.97
CA CYS A 299 3.07 13.37 -25.32
C CYS A 299 3.70 12.49 -26.40
N TRP A 300 4.65 11.64 -26.03
CA TRP A 300 5.32 10.72 -26.95
C TRP A 300 5.65 9.40 -26.25
N LEU A 301 5.35 8.29 -26.91
CA LEU A 301 5.74 6.95 -26.46
C LEU A 301 6.19 6.11 -27.65
N ASN A 302 7.17 5.24 -27.45
CA ASN A 302 7.67 4.35 -28.49
C ASN A 302 8.35 3.10 -27.94
N ILE A 303 8.33 2.02 -28.73
CA ILE A 303 9.14 0.82 -28.50
C ILE A 303 10.24 0.78 -29.56
N HIS A 304 11.50 0.86 -29.13
CA HIS A 304 12.63 0.90 -30.06
C HIS A 304 13.89 0.27 -29.44
N ILE A 305 14.94 0.11 -30.25
CA ILE A 305 16.19 -0.52 -29.82
C ILE A 305 17.19 0.54 -29.36
N VAL A 306 17.72 0.38 -28.15
CA VAL A 306 18.73 1.26 -27.55
C VAL A 306 19.89 0.41 -27.01
N PRO A 307 21.11 0.51 -27.57
CA PRO A 307 22.29 -0.10 -26.96
C PRO A 307 22.64 0.54 -25.61
N PRO A 308 23.08 -0.22 -24.59
CA PRO A 308 23.24 -1.68 -24.55
C PRO A 308 21.96 -2.44 -24.12
N HIS A 309 20.83 -1.75 -23.95
CA HIS A 309 19.62 -2.29 -23.32
C HIS A 309 18.74 -3.15 -24.24
N GLY A 310 18.95 -3.12 -25.56
CA GLY A 310 18.12 -3.85 -26.51
C GLY A 310 16.78 -3.14 -26.75
N ILE A 311 15.68 -3.89 -26.86
CA ILE A 311 14.34 -3.32 -27.09
C ILE A 311 13.81 -2.72 -25.77
N VAL A 312 13.41 -1.46 -25.83
CA VAL A 312 12.93 -0.69 -24.68
C VAL A 312 11.61 0.00 -25.00
N PHE A 313 10.78 0.17 -23.98
CA PHE A 313 9.61 1.05 -24.01
C PHE A 313 10.01 2.40 -23.41
N GLU A 314 9.75 3.49 -24.12
CA GLU A 314 10.16 4.83 -23.71
C GLU A 314 8.99 5.79 -23.81
N ILE A 315 8.88 6.68 -22.82
CA ILE A 315 7.93 7.80 -22.84
C ILE A 315 8.68 9.13 -22.69
N ARG A 316 8.13 10.19 -23.27
CA ARG A 316 8.62 11.56 -23.13
C ARG A 316 7.49 12.57 -23.04
N ILE A 317 7.77 13.65 -22.33
CA ILE A 317 6.95 14.87 -22.29
C ILE A 317 7.47 15.90 -23.31
N ALA A 318 6.75 17.01 -23.48
CA ALA A 318 7.01 18.00 -24.52
C ALA A 318 8.40 18.65 -24.41
N GLU A 319 8.87 18.84 -23.18
CA GLU A 319 10.19 19.39 -22.84
C GLU A 319 11.33 18.41 -23.10
N GLY A 320 11.03 17.17 -23.49
CA GLY A 320 11.98 16.14 -23.85
C GLY A 320 12.47 15.27 -22.69
N TYR A 321 12.12 15.57 -21.44
CA TYR A 321 12.35 14.65 -20.32
C TYR A 321 11.55 13.36 -20.51
N GLY A 322 12.03 12.26 -19.93
CA GLY A 322 11.38 10.97 -20.11
C GLY A 322 11.84 9.87 -19.19
N ALA A 323 11.31 8.68 -19.44
CA ALA A 323 11.62 7.48 -18.70
C ALA A 323 11.57 6.26 -19.61
N ARG A 324 12.28 5.19 -19.22
CA ARG A 324 12.45 3.98 -20.01
C ARG A 324 12.25 2.71 -19.18
N TRP A 325 11.63 1.72 -19.80
CA TRP A 325 11.41 0.37 -19.27
C TRP A 325 11.88 -0.70 -20.26
N SER A 326 11.94 -1.94 -19.80
CA SER A 326 11.97 -3.12 -20.66
C SER A 326 10.76 -3.12 -21.62
N LYS A 327 10.87 -3.86 -22.72
CA LYS A 327 9.81 -3.97 -23.75
C LYS A 327 8.42 -4.28 -23.20
N ASP A 328 8.35 -5.08 -22.14
CA ASP A 328 7.11 -5.50 -21.47
C ASP A 328 6.62 -4.53 -20.39
N GLY A 329 7.32 -3.42 -20.14
CA GLY A 329 6.97 -2.42 -19.13
C GLY A 329 7.33 -2.80 -17.69
N ASN A 330 7.73 -4.05 -17.43
CA ASN A 330 7.87 -4.58 -16.07
C ASN A 330 9.13 -4.09 -15.34
N LYS A 331 10.18 -3.68 -16.06
CA LYS A 331 11.46 -3.29 -15.45
C LYS A 331 11.84 -1.87 -15.84
N PHE A 332 11.82 -0.98 -14.85
CA PHE A 332 12.36 0.37 -15.00
C PHE A 332 13.87 0.34 -15.30
N ILE A 333 14.28 1.06 -16.35
CA ILE A 333 15.67 1.16 -16.82
C ILE A 333 16.30 2.47 -16.33
N GLY A 334 15.61 3.61 -16.51
CA GLY A 334 16.14 4.90 -16.10
C GLY A 334 15.35 6.10 -16.63
N PHE A 335 15.70 7.28 -16.11
CA PHE A 335 15.20 8.57 -16.58
C PHE A 335 16.01 9.07 -17.79
N LEU A 336 15.44 10.03 -18.51
CA LEU A 336 15.97 10.54 -19.75
C LEU A 336 15.95 12.06 -19.74
N GLU A 337 17.05 12.63 -20.15
CA GLU A 337 17.19 14.07 -20.34
C GLU A 337 16.64 14.50 -21.71
N PRO A 338 16.32 15.80 -21.89
CA PRO A 338 15.98 16.37 -23.19
C PRO A 338 17.07 16.11 -24.21
N TYR A 339 16.66 16.01 -25.48
CA TYR A 339 17.62 15.87 -26.57
C TYR A 339 18.51 17.12 -26.65
N MET A 340 19.81 16.88 -26.76
CA MET A 340 20.82 17.92 -26.94
C MET A 340 21.78 17.46 -28.04
N GLU A 341 22.08 18.36 -28.97
CA GLU A 341 23.12 18.14 -29.97
C GLU A 341 24.45 17.86 -29.24
N ASP A 342 25.10 16.75 -29.59
CA ASP A 342 26.29 16.24 -28.91
C ASP A 342 26.15 15.99 -27.40
N GLY A 343 24.92 15.80 -26.89
CA GLY A 343 24.66 15.58 -25.46
C GLY A 343 25.48 14.42 -24.86
N HIS A 344 25.74 13.37 -25.64
CA HIS A 344 26.59 12.25 -25.24
C HIS A 344 28.03 12.66 -24.91
N LEU A 345 28.62 13.62 -25.65
CA LEU A 345 29.97 14.15 -25.38
C LEU A 345 30.03 14.97 -24.08
N LYS A 346 28.91 15.56 -23.68
CA LYS A 346 28.77 16.38 -22.46
C LYS A 346 28.21 15.59 -21.27
N GLY A 347 28.00 14.28 -21.43
CA GLY A 347 27.40 13.42 -20.41
C GLY A 347 25.95 13.79 -20.08
N TRP A 348 25.24 14.40 -21.03
CA TRP A 348 23.87 14.91 -20.90
C TRP A 348 23.71 15.87 -19.71
N LYS A 349 24.74 16.69 -19.47
CA LYS A 349 24.67 17.83 -18.54
C LYS A 349 24.12 19.04 -19.27
N HIS A 350 23.27 19.78 -18.59
CA HIS A 350 22.47 20.92 -19.05
C HIS A 350 22.35 21.89 -17.89
#